data_AF-A0A838CT72-F1
#
_entry.id   AF-A0A838CT72-F1
#
_cell.length_a   1.000
_cell.length_b   1.000
_cell.length_c   1.000
_cell.angle_alpha   90.00
_cell.angle_beta   90.00
_cell.angle_gamma   90.00
#
_symmetry.space_group_name_H-M   'P 1'
#
loop_
_entity.id
_entity.type
_entity.pdbx_description
1 polymer ?
#
loop_
_entity_poly.entity_id
_entity_poly.type
_entity_poly.pdbx_seq_one_letter_code
_entity_poly.pdbx_strand_id
1 'polypeptide(L)'
;MTDVAAIQSDVKNVVTQLIASESVKPGLFVIGCSTSEIAGERIGTSGNVAIAEAVYTGLRDLAEQTGVHLAFQCCEHLNRALVIERAVAEAKGYTEVSAIPVPKAGGSMASFAYKQMDDPVLVEMIQAEGGMDIGDTLIGMHLKRVAVPLRIQQKTIGEAHVTAAKTRPPLIGGARAVYEVDQVEGSCD
;
A
#
# COMPACT_ATOMS: atom_id res chain seq x y z
N MET A 1 25.62 4.49 2.36
CA MET A 1 25.01 3.17 2.10
C MET A 1 24.12 2.79 3.26
N THR A 2 22.82 2.96 3.09
CA THR A 2 21.81 2.53 4.06
C THR A 2 21.88 1.01 4.22
N ASP A 3 21.98 0.55 5.47
CA ASP A 3 22.06 -0.87 5.81
C ASP A 3 20.68 -1.53 5.61
N VAL A 4 20.64 -2.65 4.89
CA VAL A 4 19.41 -3.44 4.67
C VAL A 4 18.79 -3.87 5.99
N ALA A 5 19.60 -4.16 7.01
CA ALA A 5 19.10 -4.50 8.34
C ALA A 5 18.36 -3.32 9.01
N ALA A 6 18.83 -2.09 8.81
CA ALA A 6 18.14 -0.89 9.28
C ALA A 6 16.79 -0.70 8.55
N ILE A 7 16.77 -0.90 7.23
CA ILE A 7 15.54 -0.84 6.41
C ILE A 7 14.53 -1.89 6.89
N GLN A 8 14.96 -3.12 7.17
CA GLN A 8 14.09 -4.16 7.73
C GLN A 8 13.49 -3.73 9.07
N SER A 9 14.30 -3.13 9.95
CA SER A 9 13.82 -2.61 11.24
C SER A 9 12.81 -1.47 11.05
N ASP A 10 13.06 -0.54 10.14
CA ASP A 10 12.13 0.56 9.84
C ASP A 10 10.79 0.03 9.32
N VAL A 11 10.82 -0.89 8.35
CA VAL A 11 9.62 -1.53 7.79
C VAL A 11 8.83 -2.22 8.91
N LYS A 12 9.51 -3.01 9.75
CA LYS A 12 8.89 -3.69 10.90
C LYS A 12 8.23 -2.70 11.86
N ASN A 13 8.89 -1.58 12.15
CA ASN A 13 8.34 -0.54 13.01
C ASN A 13 7.08 0.12 12.40
N VAL A 14 7.08 0.39 11.10
CA VAL A 14 5.88 0.92 10.42
C VAL A 14 4.74 -0.10 10.46
N VAL A 15 5.01 -1.35 10.09
CA VAL A 15 4.01 -2.43 10.07
C VAL A 15 3.41 -2.66 11.46
N THR A 16 4.24 -2.67 12.50
CA THR A 16 3.79 -2.81 13.89
C THR A 16 2.83 -1.68 14.28
N GLN A 17 3.14 -0.43 13.90
CA GLN A 17 2.28 0.72 14.17
C GLN A 17 0.97 0.65 13.39
N LEU A 18 1.00 0.19 12.14
CA LEU A 18 -0.22 0.01 11.33
C LEU A 18 -1.14 -1.05 11.93
N ILE A 19 -0.59 -2.18 12.37
CA ILE A 19 -1.35 -3.25 13.04
C ILE A 19 -1.94 -2.73 14.36
N ALA A 20 -1.12 -2.12 15.21
CA ALA A 20 -1.55 -1.59 16.51
C ALA A 20 -2.60 -0.47 16.40
N SER A 21 -2.69 0.21 15.26
CA SER A 21 -3.72 1.24 15.03
C SER A 21 -5.13 0.68 14.82
N GLU A 22 -5.25 -0.64 14.59
CA GLU A 22 -6.48 -1.37 14.25
C GLU A 22 -7.28 -0.78 13.08
N SER A 23 -6.65 0.13 12.33
CA SER A 23 -7.27 0.91 11.26
C SER A 23 -7.15 0.23 9.91
N VAL A 24 -6.22 -0.72 9.77
CA VAL A 24 -6.10 -1.60 8.61
C VAL A 24 -7.11 -2.74 8.80
N LYS A 25 -8.07 -2.83 7.89
CA LYS A 25 -9.11 -3.86 7.89
C LYS A 25 -8.92 -4.80 6.69
N PRO A 26 -9.41 -6.05 6.75
CA PRO A 26 -9.37 -6.96 5.60
C PRO A 26 -9.90 -6.32 4.32
N GLY A 27 -9.27 -6.62 3.20
CA GLY A 27 -9.52 -5.94 1.92
C GLY A 27 -8.26 -5.82 1.09
N LEU A 28 -8.18 -4.82 0.21
CA LEU A 28 -6.99 -4.48 -0.54
C LEU A 28 -6.19 -3.39 0.17
N PHE A 29 -4.88 -3.59 0.21
CA PHE A 29 -3.93 -2.63 0.73
C PHE A 29 -2.86 -2.33 -0.33
N VAL A 30 -2.91 -1.11 -0.89
CA VAL A 30 -2.00 -0.71 -1.98
C VAL A 30 -0.65 -0.24 -1.44
N ILE A 31 0.43 -0.68 -2.08
CA ILE A 31 1.81 -0.33 -1.77
C ILE A 31 2.40 0.41 -2.97
N GLY A 32 2.70 1.68 -2.76
CA GLY A 32 3.58 2.46 -3.61
C GLY A 32 4.96 2.51 -2.97
N CYS A 33 6.02 2.21 -3.72
CA CYS A 33 7.36 2.10 -3.13
C CYS A 33 8.46 2.41 -4.14
N SER A 34 9.29 3.40 -3.82
CA SER A 34 10.52 3.71 -4.55
C SER A 34 11.74 3.21 -3.79
N THR A 35 12.35 2.12 -4.26
CA THR A 35 13.57 1.57 -3.65
C THR A 35 14.76 2.51 -3.77
N SER A 36 14.79 3.38 -4.79
CA SER A 36 15.85 4.38 -4.93
C SER A 36 15.71 5.52 -3.92
N GLU A 37 14.47 5.91 -3.57
CA GLU A 37 14.26 6.90 -2.51
C GLU A 37 14.60 6.30 -1.13
N ILE A 38 14.27 5.02 -0.87
CA ILE A 38 14.65 4.35 0.38
C ILE A 38 16.18 4.34 0.54
N ALA A 39 16.86 4.06 -0.56
CA ALA A 39 18.31 4.07 -0.65
C ALA A 39 18.95 5.45 -0.41
N GLY A 40 18.29 6.53 -0.82
CA GLY A 40 18.81 7.91 -0.75
C GLY A 40 19.97 8.24 -1.71
N GLU A 41 20.62 7.23 -2.29
CA GLU A 41 21.71 7.37 -3.25
C GLU A 41 21.66 6.28 -4.34
N ARG A 42 22.42 6.44 -5.43
CA ARG A 42 22.47 5.43 -6.50
C ARG A 42 23.33 4.23 -6.05
N ILE A 43 22.68 3.20 -5.50
CA ILE A 43 23.33 1.95 -5.03
C ILE A 43 23.37 0.85 -6.12
N GLY A 44 22.81 1.12 -7.31
CA GLY A 44 22.72 0.15 -8.41
C GLY A 44 21.56 -0.84 -8.27
N THR A 45 21.39 -1.71 -9.26
CA THR A 45 20.22 -2.59 -9.36
C THR A 45 20.18 -3.68 -8.28
N SER A 46 21.33 -4.27 -7.93
CA SER A 46 21.40 -5.32 -6.90
C SER A 46 20.99 -4.81 -5.52
N GLY A 47 21.48 -3.61 -5.12
CA GLY A 47 21.08 -2.96 -3.88
C GLY A 47 19.57 -2.69 -3.82
N ASN A 48 19.00 -2.19 -4.92
CA ASN A 48 17.56 -1.93 -4.99
C ASN A 48 16.71 -3.21 -4.87
N VAL A 49 17.20 -4.36 -5.33
CA VAL A 49 16.49 -5.65 -5.18
C VAL A 49 16.54 -6.12 -3.73
N ALA A 50 17.66 -5.99 -3.03
CA ALA A 50 17.75 -6.32 -1.60
C ALA A 50 16.82 -5.45 -0.74
N ILE A 51 16.68 -4.17 -1.09
CA ILE A 51 15.71 -3.26 -0.46
C ILE A 51 14.27 -3.73 -0.73
N ALA A 52 13.95 -4.08 -1.98
CA ALA A 52 12.62 -4.59 -2.33
C ALA A 52 12.28 -5.86 -1.53
N GLU A 53 13.24 -6.77 -1.35
CA GLU A 53 13.09 -7.99 -0.56
C GLU A 53 12.80 -7.69 0.91
N ALA A 54 13.58 -6.79 1.52
CA ALA A 54 13.38 -6.35 2.90
C ALA A 54 11.98 -5.75 3.12
N VAL A 55 11.55 -4.87 2.22
CA VAL A 55 10.22 -4.24 2.27
C VAL A 55 9.13 -5.29 2.06
N TYR A 56 9.24 -6.14 1.03
CA TYR A 56 8.25 -7.18 0.73
C TYR A 56 8.04 -8.12 1.93
N THR A 57 9.13 -8.58 2.54
CA THR A 57 9.10 -9.51 3.66
C THR A 57 8.37 -8.89 4.85
N GLY A 58 8.70 -7.66 5.24
CA GLY A 58 7.99 -6.99 6.34
C GLY A 58 6.51 -6.73 6.03
N LEU A 59 6.15 -6.49 4.77
CA LEU A 59 4.75 -6.32 4.36
C LEU A 59 3.94 -7.61 4.41
N ARG A 60 4.57 -8.79 4.27
CA ARG A 60 3.88 -10.08 4.43
C ARG A 60 3.32 -10.23 5.85
N ASP A 61 4.06 -9.79 6.87
CA ASP A 61 3.57 -9.78 8.25
C ASP A 61 2.30 -8.93 8.41
N LEU A 62 2.20 -7.81 7.70
CA LEU A 62 0.99 -6.98 7.67
C LEU A 62 -0.19 -7.75 7.08
N ALA A 63 0.03 -8.41 5.94
CA ALA A 63 -1.01 -9.21 5.27
C ALA A 63 -1.51 -10.35 6.16
N GLU A 64 -0.60 -11.09 6.78
CA GLU A 64 -0.91 -12.24 7.64
C GLU A 64 -1.68 -11.84 8.89
N GLN A 65 -1.32 -10.72 9.53
CA GLN A 65 -1.95 -10.29 10.78
C GLN A 65 -3.28 -9.54 10.58
N THR A 66 -3.48 -8.90 9.42
CA THR A 66 -4.68 -8.08 9.18
C THR A 66 -5.66 -8.68 8.17
N GLY A 67 -5.25 -9.72 7.43
CA GLY A 67 -6.05 -10.36 6.40
C GLY A 67 -6.22 -9.51 5.13
N VAL A 68 -5.29 -8.59 4.86
CA VAL A 68 -5.30 -7.79 3.62
C VAL A 68 -4.63 -8.53 2.47
N HIS A 69 -5.13 -8.28 1.26
CA HIS A 69 -4.46 -8.58 0.01
C HIS A 69 -3.59 -7.39 -0.39
N LEU A 70 -2.29 -7.62 -0.56
CA LEU A 70 -1.35 -6.59 -0.98
C LEU A 70 -1.44 -6.36 -2.49
N ALA A 71 -1.42 -5.09 -2.90
CA ALA A 71 -1.31 -4.69 -4.29
C ALA A 71 -0.09 -3.79 -4.48
N PHE A 72 0.82 -4.15 -5.38
CA PHE A 72 2.07 -3.40 -5.57
C PHE A 72 2.01 -2.55 -6.84
N GLN A 73 2.05 -1.24 -6.67
CA GLN A 73 2.00 -0.28 -7.76
C GLN A 73 3.31 -0.31 -8.55
N CYS A 74 3.22 -0.44 -9.87
CA CYS A 74 4.34 -0.21 -10.78
C CYS A 74 4.68 1.28 -10.88
N CYS A 75 5.87 1.63 -11.36
CA CYS A 75 6.18 3.01 -11.73
C CYS A 75 5.36 3.48 -12.95
N GLU A 76 5.49 4.77 -13.27
CA GLU A 76 4.79 5.44 -14.37
C GLU A 76 5.08 4.83 -15.76
N HIS A 77 6.20 4.13 -15.94
CA HIS A 77 6.52 3.44 -17.20
C HIS A 77 5.56 2.29 -17.54
N LEU A 78 4.88 1.73 -16.53
CA LEU A 78 3.78 0.77 -16.70
C LEU A 78 2.44 1.37 -16.28
N ASN A 79 2.30 2.70 -16.42
CA ASN A 79 1.08 3.44 -16.14
C ASN A 79 0.51 3.21 -14.73
N ARG A 80 1.37 2.89 -13.75
CA ARG A 80 0.96 2.55 -12.38
C ARG A 80 0.01 1.36 -12.28
N ALA A 81 0.07 0.43 -13.25
CA ALA A 81 -0.57 -0.87 -13.14
C ALA A 81 -0.11 -1.60 -11.86
N LEU A 82 -0.96 -2.47 -11.33
CA LEU A 82 -0.72 -3.08 -10.01
C LEU A 82 -0.52 -4.57 -10.11
N VAL A 83 0.52 -5.07 -9.44
CA VAL A 83 0.75 -6.50 -9.25
C VAL A 83 -0.13 -6.98 -8.10
N ILE A 84 -1.01 -7.93 -8.39
CA ILE A 84 -1.88 -8.63 -7.42
C ILE A 84 -2.00 -10.11 -7.78
N GLU A 85 -2.48 -10.93 -6.85
CA GLU A 85 -2.89 -12.32 -7.14
C GLU A 85 -4.09 -12.35 -8.09
N ARG A 86 -4.07 -13.25 -9.09
CA ARG A 86 -5.15 -13.44 -10.07
C ARG A 86 -6.51 -13.65 -9.41
N ALA A 87 -6.56 -14.48 -8.38
CA ALA A 87 -7.80 -14.76 -7.64
C ALA A 87 -8.43 -13.49 -7.06
N VAL A 88 -7.62 -12.51 -6.63
CA VAL A 88 -8.10 -11.21 -6.12
C VAL A 88 -8.61 -10.34 -7.26
N ALA A 89 -7.91 -10.33 -8.41
CA ALA A 89 -8.35 -9.61 -9.61
C ALA A 89 -9.73 -10.09 -10.08
N GLU A 90 -9.90 -11.40 -10.22
CA GLU A 90 -11.15 -12.03 -10.66
C GLU A 90 -12.29 -11.79 -9.67
N ALA A 91 -12.04 -11.99 -8.37
CA ALA A 91 -13.05 -11.79 -7.33
C ALA A 91 -13.54 -10.34 -7.23
N LYS A 92 -12.68 -9.36 -7.58
CA LYS A 92 -13.01 -7.93 -7.57
C LYS A 92 -13.45 -7.40 -8.95
N GLY A 93 -13.37 -8.20 -10.00
CA GLY A 93 -13.69 -7.81 -11.37
C GLY A 93 -12.74 -6.74 -11.94
N TYR A 94 -11.46 -6.80 -11.60
CA TYR A 94 -10.46 -5.88 -12.14
C TYR A 94 -9.99 -6.29 -13.54
N THR A 95 -9.73 -5.29 -14.38
CA THR A 95 -9.21 -5.49 -15.73
C THR A 95 -7.73 -5.87 -15.68
N GLU A 96 -7.42 -7.10 -16.07
CA GLU A 96 -6.05 -7.56 -16.30
C GLU A 96 -5.43 -6.85 -17.52
N VAL A 97 -4.16 -6.45 -17.40
CA VAL A 97 -3.36 -5.85 -18.46
C VAL A 97 -2.06 -6.64 -18.65
N SER A 98 -1.53 -6.64 -19.88
CA SER A 98 -0.39 -7.49 -20.22
C SER A 98 0.94 -6.74 -20.19
N ALA A 99 1.77 -7.04 -19.19
CA ALA A 99 3.20 -6.76 -19.15
C ALA A 99 3.84 -7.63 -18.04
N ILE A 100 5.18 -7.70 -18.02
CA ILE A 100 5.92 -8.27 -16.89
C ILE A 100 6.80 -7.16 -16.30
N PRO A 101 6.62 -6.77 -15.03
CA PRO A 101 7.41 -5.72 -14.43
C PRO A 101 8.86 -6.18 -14.23
N VAL A 102 9.78 -5.33 -14.66
CA VAL A 102 11.23 -5.49 -14.46
C VAL A 102 11.78 -4.28 -13.72
N PRO A 103 12.94 -4.36 -13.05
CA PRO A 103 13.46 -3.22 -12.30
C PRO A 103 13.61 -1.92 -13.12
N LYS A 104 13.86 -2.04 -14.43
CA LYS A 104 13.99 -0.90 -15.36
C LYS A 104 12.65 -0.39 -15.92
N ALA A 105 11.56 -1.14 -15.80
CA ALA A 105 10.23 -0.80 -16.30
C ALA A 105 9.18 -1.47 -15.41
N GLY A 106 8.62 -0.69 -14.48
CA GLY A 106 7.75 -1.16 -13.40
C GLY A 106 8.36 -0.95 -12.01
N GLY A 107 9.69 -0.97 -11.90
CA GLY A 107 10.42 -0.72 -10.67
C GLY A 107 10.76 -1.99 -9.88
N SER A 108 11.77 -1.89 -9.01
CA SER A 108 12.30 -3.06 -8.28
C SER A 108 11.27 -3.69 -7.35
N MET A 109 10.44 -2.88 -6.69
CA MET A 109 9.42 -3.39 -5.76
C MET A 109 8.36 -4.23 -6.47
N ALA A 110 7.71 -3.69 -7.49
CA ALA A 110 6.69 -4.41 -8.25
C ALA A 110 7.27 -5.64 -8.97
N SER A 111 8.47 -5.53 -9.54
CA SER A 111 9.17 -6.67 -10.15
C SER A 111 9.51 -7.76 -9.15
N PHE A 112 9.90 -7.41 -7.92
CA PHE A 112 10.15 -8.37 -6.86
C PHE A 112 8.84 -9.06 -6.45
N ALA A 113 7.79 -8.28 -6.15
CA ALA A 113 6.48 -8.82 -5.78
C ALA A 113 5.92 -9.80 -6.83
N TYR A 114 6.03 -9.46 -8.12
CA TYR A 114 5.60 -10.32 -9.23
C TYR A 114 6.34 -11.66 -9.28
N LYS A 115 7.54 -11.78 -8.71
CA LYS A 115 8.27 -13.05 -8.66
C LYS A 115 7.97 -13.89 -7.41
N GLN A 116 7.41 -13.27 -6.37
CA GLN A 116 7.15 -13.91 -5.08
C GLN A 116 5.69 -14.33 -4.88
N MET A 117 4.76 -13.75 -5.65
CA MET A 117 3.35 -14.11 -5.65
C MET A 117 3.10 -15.45 -6.35
N ASP A 118 1.99 -16.10 -6.02
CA ASP A 118 1.68 -17.46 -6.49
C ASP A 118 1.19 -17.48 -7.94
N ASP A 119 0.20 -16.64 -8.28
CA ASP A 119 -0.30 -16.45 -9.66
C ASP A 119 -0.51 -14.94 -9.93
N PRO A 120 0.58 -14.19 -10.13
CA PRO A 120 0.53 -12.75 -10.24
C PRO A 120 0.03 -12.27 -11.60
N VAL A 121 -0.83 -11.24 -11.55
CA VAL A 121 -1.30 -10.47 -12.71
C VAL A 121 -1.03 -8.99 -12.52
N LEU A 122 -0.95 -8.27 -13.64
CA LEU A 122 -1.07 -6.82 -13.62
C LEU A 122 -2.53 -6.43 -13.86
N VAL A 123 -3.03 -5.48 -13.07
CA VAL A 123 -4.33 -4.85 -13.31
C VAL A 123 -4.19 -3.36 -13.58
N GLU A 124 -5.08 -2.83 -14.41
CA GLU A 124 -5.07 -1.42 -14.82
C GLU A 124 -5.29 -0.46 -13.64
N MET A 125 -6.29 -0.77 -12.80
CA MET A 125 -6.72 0.08 -11.70
C MET A 125 -7.40 -0.76 -10.62
N ILE A 126 -7.31 -0.30 -9.37
CA ILE A 126 -8.02 -0.90 -8.23
C ILE A 126 -8.73 0.15 -7.38
N GLN A 127 -9.56 -0.33 -6.46
CA GLN A 127 -10.14 0.47 -5.37
C GLN A 127 -9.80 -0.17 -4.03
N ALA A 128 -8.71 0.28 -3.40
CA ALA A 128 -8.19 -0.23 -2.14
C ALA A 128 -8.83 0.42 -0.91
N GLU A 129 -8.99 -0.36 0.16
CA GLU A 129 -9.50 0.09 1.45
C GLU A 129 -8.44 0.81 2.29
N GLY A 130 -7.17 0.66 1.95
CA GLY A 130 -6.05 1.38 2.54
C GLY A 130 -4.79 1.26 1.70
N GLY A 131 -3.71 1.88 2.15
CA GLY A 131 -2.42 1.77 1.49
C GLY A 131 -1.29 2.47 2.21
N MET A 132 -0.09 2.22 1.72
CA MET A 132 1.15 2.86 2.16
C MET A 132 1.97 3.31 0.95
N ASP A 133 2.47 4.54 1.01
CA ASP A 133 3.36 5.13 0.03
C ASP A 133 4.74 5.35 0.67
N ILE A 134 5.76 4.76 0.07
CA ILE A 134 7.15 4.84 0.49
C ILE A 134 7.95 5.55 -0.61
N GLY A 135 8.36 6.79 -0.36
CA GLY A 135 9.11 7.62 -1.30
C GLY A 135 8.22 8.39 -2.27
N ASP A 136 7.07 8.86 -1.79
CA ASP A 136 6.17 9.81 -2.48
C ASP A 136 5.80 9.38 -3.92
N THR A 137 5.53 8.09 -4.10
CA THR A 137 5.14 7.52 -5.39
C THR A 137 3.70 7.84 -5.77
N LEU A 138 2.90 8.38 -4.85
CA LEU A 138 1.50 8.77 -5.01
C LEU A 138 0.57 7.56 -5.30
N ILE A 139 -0.12 7.09 -4.26
CA ILE A 139 -1.10 5.98 -4.35
C ILE A 139 -2.57 6.42 -4.31
N GLY A 140 -2.82 7.73 -4.23
CA GLY A 140 -4.16 8.26 -3.96
C GLY A 140 -5.22 7.90 -5.01
N MET A 141 -4.80 7.66 -6.26
CA MET A 141 -5.69 7.23 -7.35
C MET A 141 -6.23 5.81 -7.15
N HIS A 142 -5.60 5.01 -6.29
CA HIS A 142 -5.99 3.63 -6.02
C HIS A 142 -6.87 3.49 -4.78
N LEU A 143 -7.02 4.54 -3.96
CA LEU A 143 -7.78 4.48 -2.72
C LEU A 143 -9.27 4.74 -2.96
N LYS A 144 -10.13 3.97 -2.28
CA LYS A 144 -11.57 4.28 -2.21
C LYS A 144 -11.80 5.66 -1.62
N ARG A 145 -12.80 6.37 -2.14
CA ARG A 145 -13.31 7.59 -1.52
C ARG A 145 -14.07 7.22 -0.24
N VAL A 146 -13.76 7.76 0.94
CA VAL A 146 -12.86 8.88 1.26
C VAL A 146 -11.55 8.40 1.89
N ALA A 147 -10.41 8.75 1.29
CA ALA A 147 -9.08 8.49 1.86
C ALA A 147 -8.83 9.36 3.11
N VAL A 148 -8.28 8.75 4.14
CA VAL A 148 -7.96 9.38 5.44
C VAL A 148 -6.54 8.98 5.84
N PRO A 149 -5.60 9.93 5.98
CA PRO A 149 -4.24 9.63 6.41
C PRO A 149 -4.18 8.99 7.80
N LEU A 150 -3.37 7.95 7.94
CA LEU A 150 -3.01 7.35 9.21
C LEU A 150 -1.78 8.05 9.77
N ARG A 151 -1.83 8.42 11.05
CA ARG A 151 -0.71 9.07 11.74
C ARG A 151 0.18 8.02 12.40
N ILE A 152 1.23 7.61 11.70
CA ILE A 152 2.31 6.78 12.24
C ILE A 152 3.43 7.68 12.81
N GLN A 153 4.14 7.22 13.83
CA GLN A 153 5.28 7.92 14.44
C GLN A 153 6.51 7.87 13.52
N GLN A 154 6.81 6.69 12.98
CA GLN A 154 7.90 6.50 12.02
C GLN A 154 7.56 7.26 10.72
N LYS A 155 8.43 8.18 10.29
CA LYS A 155 8.19 9.04 9.11
C LYS A 155 8.95 8.62 7.87
N THR A 156 9.94 7.73 8.03
CA THR A 156 10.79 7.29 6.94
C THR A 156 11.09 5.79 7.03
N ILE A 157 11.41 5.20 5.88
CA ILE A 157 12.07 3.88 5.77
C ILE A 157 13.34 4.14 4.97
N GLY A 158 14.50 3.94 5.60
CA GLY A 158 15.73 4.54 5.08
C GLY A 158 15.55 6.05 4.88
N GLU A 159 15.86 6.54 3.68
CA GLU A 159 15.73 7.96 3.34
C GLU A 159 14.35 8.33 2.75
N ALA A 160 13.50 7.34 2.45
CA ALA A 160 12.19 7.57 1.85
C ALA A 160 11.16 8.01 2.89
N HIS A 161 10.44 9.09 2.61
CA HIS A 161 9.25 9.48 3.36
C HIS A 161 8.15 8.42 3.27
N VAL A 162 7.45 8.17 4.37
CA VAL A 162 6.37 7.18 4.45
C VAL A 162 5.07 7.84 4.85
N THR A 163 4.03 7.58 4.06
CA THR A 163 2.65 7.88 4.41
C THR A 163 1.79 6.64 4.33
N ALA A 164 0.77 6.56 5.19
CA ALA A 164 -0.23 5.52 5.12
C ALA A 164 -1.62 6.15 5.18
N ALA A 165 -2.59 5.46 4.60
CA ALA A 165 -3.98 5.88 4.60
C ALA A 165 -4.92 4.69 4.78
N LYS A 166 -6.05 4.95 5.41
CA LYS A 166 -7.24 4.10 5.32
C LYS A 166 -8.30 4.81 4.49
N THR A 167 -9.40 4.14 4.24
CA THR A 167 -10.59 4.73 3.64
C THR A 167 -11.78 4.62 4.58
N ARG A 168 -12.78 5.45 4.37
CA ARG A 168 -14.06 5.39 5.07
C ARG A 168 -15.22 5.74 4.14
N PRO A 169 -16.45 5.31 4.45
CA PRO A 169 -17.63 5.79 3.75
C PRO A 169 -17.74 7.32 3.76
N PRO A 170 -18.21 7.95 2.67
CA PRO A 170 -18.59 9.36 2.71
C PRO A 170 -19.68 9.61 3.75
N LEU A 171 -19.51 10.66 4.55
CA LEU A 171 -20.62 11.18 5.37
C LEU A 171 -21.55 11.96 4.44
N ILE A 172 -22.83 11.59 4.48
CA ILE A 172 -23.88 12.18 3.65
C ILE A 172 -25.04 12.64 4.54
N GLY A 173 -25.84 13.57 4.03
CA GLY A 173 -27.03 14.09 4.70
C GLY A 173 -27.00 15.60 4.89
N GLY A 174 -28.19 16.19 5.14
CA GLY A 174 -28.35 17.62 5.42
C GLY A 174 -28.11 17.97 6.89
N ALA A 175 -28.51 19.18 7.30
CA ALA A 175 -28.24 19.73 8.65
C ALA A 175 -28.80 18.91 9.83
N ARG A 176 -29.69 17.95 9.59
CA ARG A 176 -30.31 17.08 10.60
C ARG A 176 -29.70 15.68 10.65
N ALA A 177 -28.69 15.40 9.83
CA ALA A 177 -28.04 14.10 9.80
C ALA A 177 -27.23 13.87 11.08
N VAL A 178 -27.31 12.64 11.57
CA VAL A 178 -26.66 12.16 12.79
C VAL A 178 -25.80 10.95 12.41
N TYR A 179 -24.62 10.81 13.01
CA TYR A 179 -23.61 9.82 12.60
C TYR A 179 -23.23 8.83 13.70
N GLU A 180 -23.84 8.96 14.88
CA GLU A 180 -23.69 8.06 16.03
C GLU A 180 -25.08 7.78 16.61
N VAL A 181 -25.34 6.53 17.00
CA VAL A 181 -26.68 6.10 17.47
C VAL A 181 -27.08 6.80 18.77
N ASP A 182 -26.11 7.13 19.62
CA ASP A 182 -26.34 7.77 20.93
C ASP A 182 -26.79 9.23 20.82
N GLN A 183 -26.72 9.84 19.63
CA GLN A 183 -27.15 11.21 19.36
C GLN A 183 -28.66 11.28 18.99
N VAL A 184 -29.39 10.18 19.09
CA VAL A 184 -30.82 10.07 18.71
C VAL A 184 -31.78 10.34 19.89
N GLU A 185 -31.28 10.52 21.12
CA GLU A 185 -32.15 10.87 22.25
C GLU A 185 -32.54 12.35 22.25
N GLY A 186 -33.74 12.64 21.73
CA GLY A 186 -34.48 13.87 22.01
C GLY A 186 -34.81 14.74 20.80
N SER A 187 -35.87 14.38 20.08
CA SER A 187 -36.85 15.27 19.39
C SER A 187 -37.61 14.42 18.38
N CYS A 188 -38.64 13.73 18.85
CA CYS A 188 -39.80 13.46 18.01
C CYS A 188 -40.72 14.66 18.20
N ASP A 189 -40.71 15.59 17.25
CA ASP A 189 -41.85 16.48 17.00
C ASP A 189 -42.80 15.79 16.02
#